data_AF-A0A2W5KBQ8-F1
#
_entry.id   AF-A0A2W5KBQ8-F1
#
_cell.length_a   1.000
_cell.length_b   1.000
_cell.length_c   1.000
_cell.angle_alpha   90.00
_cell.angle_beta   90.00
_cell.angle_gamma   90.00
#
_symmetry.space_group_name_H-M   'P 1'
#
loop_
_entity.id
_entity.type
_entity.pdbx_description
1 polymer ?
#
loop_
_entity_poly.entity_id
_entity_poly.type
_entity_poly.pdbx_seq_one_letter_code
_entity_poly.pdbx_strand_id
1 'polypeptide(L)'
;MITLSEKQSADLRRMWSAGAGRLEVRAAFGLSEKVLSRLQKELGLEARGSGPGRPFTSEEASKAEDMLAAGQTVAEVARALGRDRTSVDSRFVKRRALAVARAEEAAEVAAGLVEDTDRDLSPEEKAEEAAERATKAARRRNRPCILCREAFMSDHAGHRVCSPCRATDEWRAA
;
A
#
# COMPACT_ATOMS: atom_id res chain seq x y z
N MET A 1 -10.43 20.41 41.09
CA MET A 1 -10.28 20.80 39.67
C MET A 1 -9.12 21.77 39.58
N ILE A 2 -8.14 21.53 38.70
CA ILE A 2 -7.09 22.53 38.44
C ILE A 2 -7.67 23.49 37.42
N THR A 3 -7.87 24.75 37.83
CA THR A 3 -8.18 25.89 36.99
C THR A 3 -6.92 26.75 36.89
N LEU A 4 -6.50 27.06 35.67
CA LEU A 4 -5.41 28.01 35.47
C LEU A 4 -5.89 29.41 35.83
N SER A 5 -5.00 30.24 36.38
CA SER A 5 -5.30 31.67 36.50
C SER A 5 -5.46 32.29 35.11
N GLU A 6 -6.08 33.46 35.05
CA GLU A 6 -6.26 34.21 33.81
C GLU A 6 -4.90 34.52 33.14
N LYS A 7 -3.89 34.86 33.95
CA LYS A 7 -2.51 35.06 33.51
C LYS A 7 -1.91 33.78 32.90
N GLN A 8 -2.06 32.65 33.57
CA GLN A 8 -1.55 31.36 33.07
C GLN A 8 -2.25 30.93 31.77
N SER A 9 -3.54 31.22 31.64
CA SER A 9 -4.31 30.96 30.43
C SER A 9 -3.83 31.83 29.26
N ALA A 10 -3.53 33.11 29.52
CA ALA A 10 -2.95 34.02 28.53
C ALA A 10 -1.54 33.60 28.11
N ASP A 11 -0.68 33.21 29.07
CA ASP A 11 0.67 32.71 28.78
C ASP A 11 0.63 31.41 27.97
N LEU A 12 -0.31 30.51 28.26
CA LEU A 12 -0.51 29.27 27.51
C LEU A 12 -0.94 29.59 26.06
N ARG A 13 -1.90 30.50 25.87
CA ARG A 13 -2.32 30.98 24.53
C ARG A 13 -1.14 31.57 23.75
N ARG A 14 -0.30 32.38 24.40
CA ARG A 14 0.90 32.97 23.79
C ARG A 14 1.91 31.91 23.37
N MET A 15 2.22 30.94 24.24
CA MET A 15 3.11 29.82 23.88
C MET A 15 2.54 29.00 22.73
N TRP A 16 1.23 28.74 22.76
CA TRP A 16 0.55 27.95 21.74
C TRP A 16 0.48 28.65 20.38
N SER A 17 0.27 29.97 20.33
CA SER A 17 0.31 30.73 19.08
C SER A 17 1.74 30.86 18.54
N ALA A 18 2.73 30.95 19.42
CA ALA A 18 4.15 31.03 19.06
C ALA A 18 4.75 29.76 18.46
N GLY A 19 4.02 28.63 18.44
CA GLY A 19 4.53 27.40 17.84
C GLY A 19 4.86 26.28 18.81
N ALA A 20 4.81 26.53 20.13
CA ALA A 20 5.33 25.59 21.12
C ALA A 20 4.66 24.21 21.03
N GLY A 21 5.47 23.17 21.13
CA GLY A 21 5.01 21.78 21.11
C GLY A 21 4.28 21.38 22.39
N ARG A 22 3.42 20.35 22.32
CA ARG A 22 2.67 19.85 23.49
C ARG A 22 3.58 19.48 24.67
N LEU A 23 4.76 18.92 24.39
CA LEU A 23 5.73 18.56 25.43
C LEU A 23 6.33 19.78 26.13
N GLU A 24 6.67 20.82 25.37
CA GLU A 24 7.23 22.07 25.89
C GLU A 24 6.21 22.79 26.77
N VAL A 25 4.95 22.87 26.32
CA VAL A 25 3.85 23.46 27.10
C VAL A 25 3.62 22.67 28.39
N ARG A 26 3.68 21.34 28.34
CA ARG A 26 3.55 20.51 29.57
C ARG A 26 4.68 20.78 30.55
N ALA A 27 5.92 20.87 30.07
CA ALA A 27 7.08 21.14 30.91
C ALA A 27 7.01 22.53 31.55
N ALA A 28 6.66 23.56 30.78
CA ALA A 28 6.59 24.94 31.25
C ALA A 28 5.52 25.17 32.33
N PHE A 29 4.39 24.46 32.24
CA PHE A 29 3.28 24.63 33.17
C PHE A 29 3.15 23.48 34.19
N GLY A 30 4.05 22.49 34.17
CA GLY A 30 3.99 21.31 35.04
C GLY A 30 2.74 20.45 34.84
N LEU A 31 2.17 20.43 33.62
CA LEU A 31 0.89 19.81 33.35
C LEU A 31 1.02 18.37 32.85
N SER A 32 0.10 17.52 33.33
CA SER A 32 -0.11 16.21 32.72
C SER A 32 -0.74 16.36 31.33
N GLU A 33 -0.53 15.37 30.48
CA GLU A 33 -1.07 15.38 29.11
C GLU A 33 -2.59 15.51 29.09
N LYS A 34 -3.27 14.80 30.00
CA LYS A 34 -4.74 14.86 30.15
C LYS A 34 -5.21 16.26 30.53
N VAL A 35 -4.49 16.93 31.44
CA VAL A 35 -4.83 18.30 31.86
C VAL A 35 -4.64 19.28 30.71
N LEU A 36 -3.53 19.19 29.97
CA LEU A 36 -3.30 20.03 28.79
C LEU A 36 -4.36 19.81 27.70
N SER A 37 -4.72 18.55 27.38
CA SER A 37 -5.78 18.25 26.40
C SER A 37 -7.13 18.86 26.78
N ARG A 38 -7.47 18.87 28.07
CA ARG A 38 -8.70 19.50 28.56
C ARG A 38 -8.65 21.02 28.44
N LEU A 39 -7.57 21.64 28.95
CA LEU A 39 -7.38 23.09 28.88
C LEU A 39 -7.35 23.61 27.44
N GLN A 40 -6.77 22.83 26.52
CA GLN A 40 -6.78 23.14 25.10
C GLN A 40 -8.21 23.28 24.55
N LYS A 41 -9.10 22.33 24.90
CA LYS A 41 -10.52 22.37 24.50
C LYS A 41 -11.25 23.55 25.14
N GLU A 42 -11.04 23.77 26.45
CA GLU A 42 -11.68 24.86 27.20
C GLU A 42 -11.25 26.24 26.69
N LEU A 43 -10.00 26.39 26.24
CA LEU A 43 -9.46 27.64 25.73
C LEU A 43 -9.69 27.85 24.22
N GLY A 44 -10.34 26.90 23.53
CA GLY A 44 -10.59 26.98 22.09
C GLY A 44 -9.32 26.93 21.23
N LEU A 45 -8.28 26.27 21.72
CA LEU A 45 -7.00 26.21 21.01
C LEU A 45 -7.03 25.12 19.94
N GLU A 46 -6.75 25.53 18.70
CA GLU A 46 -6.67 24.64 17.54
C GLU A 46 -5.89 23.38 17.88
N ALA A 47 -6.49 22.24 17.54
CA ALA A 47 -5.79 20.98 17.55
C ALA A 47 -4.69 21.07 16.50
N ARG A 48 -3.47 21.39 16.97
CA ARG A 48 -2.26 21.02 16.26
C ARG A 48 -2.35 19.51 16.14
N GLY A 49 -2.75 19.05 14.96
CA GLY A 49 -2.82 17.63 14.67
C GLY A 49 -1.53 17.00 15.14
N SER A 50 -1.60 15.74 15.56
CA SER A 50 -0.42 14.89 15.59
C SER A 50 0.10 14.83 14.16
N GLY A 51 0.85 15.86 13.76
CA GLY A 51 1.47 15.94 12.46
C GLY A 51 2.27 14.65 12.27
N PRO A 52 2.52 14.24 11.02
CA PRO A 52 3.31 13.04 10.78
C PRO A 52 4.57 13.15 11.61
N GLY A 53 4.69 12.26 12.61
CA GLY A 53 5.84 12.27 13.51
C GLY A 53 7.11 12.22 12.67
N ARG A 54 8.20 12.84 13.17
CA ARG A 54 9.48 12.91 12.44
C ARG A 54 9.74 11.57 11.72
N PRO A 55 9.88 11.54 10.38
CA PRO A 55 10.08 10.29 9.67
C PRO A 55 11.38 9.62 10.15
N PHE A 56 11.45 8.30 10.10
CA PHE A 56 12.72 7.60 10.31
C PHE A 56 13.66 7.93 9.16
N THR A 57 14.88 8.36 9.47
CA THR A 57 15.92 8.48 8.44
C THR A 57 16.40 7.08 8.02
N SER A 58 17.05 7.00 6.86
CA SER A 58 17.68 5.75 6.39
C SER A 58 18.71 5.20 7.40
N GLU A 59 19.50 6.09 7.99
CA GLU A 59 20.51 5.74 9.00
C GLU A 59 19.87 5.18 10.29
N GLU A 60 18.81 5.83 10.77
CA GLU A 60 18.07 5.34 11.95
C GLU A 60 17.39 4.01 11.69
N ALA A 61 16.90 3.80 10.47
CA ALA A 61 16.31 2.53 10.07
C ALA A 61 17.36 1.41 10.03
N SER A 62 18.50 1.67 9.39
CA SER A 62 19.60 0.70 9.30
C SER A 62 20.10 0.33 10.70
N LYS A 63 20.34 1.33 11.55
CA LYS A 63 20.76 1.11 12.94
C LYS A 63 19.71 0.35 13.75
N ALA A 64 18.42 0.63 13.57
CA ALA A 64 17.36 -0.12 14.24
C ALA A 64 17.36 -1.60 13.83
N GLU A 65 17.55 -1.88 12.55
CA GLU A 65 17.59 -3.24 11.99
C GLU A 65 18.80 -4.01 12.50
N ASP A 66 19.99 -3.41 12.49
CA ASP A 66 21.21 -4.03 13.00
C ASP A 66 21.08 -4.38 14.50
N MET A 67 20.53 -3.46 15.30
CA MET A 67 20.36 -3.68 16.73
C MET A 67 19.31 -4.77 17.03
N LEU A 68 18.21 -4.82 16.27
CA LEU A 68 17.22 -5.89 16.40
C LEU A 68 17.77 -7.24 15.93
N ALA A 69 18.58 -7.27 14.87
CA ALA A 69 19.26 -8.46 14.38
C ALA A 69 20.28 -8.99 15.39
N ALA A 70 20.96 -8.09 16.12
CA ALA A 70 21.83 -8.43 17.24
C ALA A 70 21.07 -8.89 18.51
N GLY A 71 19.73 -8.96 18.47
CA GLY A 71 18.89 -9.46 19.56
C GLY A 71 18.57 -8.42 20.64
N GLN A 72 18.84 -7.14 20.42
CA GLN A 72 18.45 -6.11 21.37
C GLN A 72 16.92 -5.92 21.41
N THR A 73 16.42 -5.53 22.58
CA THR A 73 15.00 -5.30 22.78
C THR A 73 14.53 -4.00 22.12
N VAL A 74 13.26 -3.93 21.74
CA VAL A 74 12.65 -2.71 21.17
C VAL A 74 12.86 -1.49 22.07
N ALA A 75 12.87 -1.69 23.39
CA ALA A 75 13.10 -0.61 24.35
C ALA A 75 14.55 -0.08 24.31
N GLU A 76 15.55 -0.94 24.09
CA GLU A 76 16.95 -0.53 23.93
C GLU A 76 17.15 0.22 22.61
N VAL A 77 16.57 -0.28 21.54
CA VAL A 77 16.60 0.38 20.23
C VAL A 77 15.93 1.75 20.30
N ALA A 78 14.75 1.85 20.93
CA ALA A 78 14.04 3.10 21.14
C ALA A 78 14.89 4.13 21.92
N ARG A 79 15.55 3.69 23.00
CA ARG A 79 16.47 4.53 23.78
C ARG A 79 17.67 4.99 22.94
N ALA A 80 18.27 4.09 22.17
CA ALA A 80 19.45 4.40 21.36
C ALA A 80 19.17 5.35 20.18
N LEU A 81 17.93 5.38 19.69
CA LEU A 81 17.50 6.24 18.60
C LEU A 81 16.76 7.51 19.08
N GLY A 82 16.52 7.65 20.38
CA GLY A 82 15.71 8.75 20.93
C GLY A 82 14.27 8.73 20.40
N ARG A 83 13.71 7.55 20.14
CA ARG A 83 12.37 7.35 19.58
C ARG A 83 11.42 6.72 20.59
N ASP A 84 10.13 6.84 20.31
CA ASP A 84 9.10 6.14 21.06
C ASP A 84 9.12 4.63 20.76
N ARG A 85 8.89 3.82 21.80
CA ARG A 85 8.91 2.36 21.71
C ARG A 85 7.87 1.82 20.73
N THR A 86 6.68 2.41 20.72
CA THR A 86 5.58 2.04 19.81
C THR A 86 5.94 2.34 18.36
N SER A 87 6.67 3.43 18.13
CA SER A 87 7.15 3.79 16.79
C SER A 87 8.16 2.78 16.24
N VAL A 88 9.08 2.30 17.09
CA VAL A 88 10.05 1.25 16.70
C VAL A 88 9.33 -0.09 16.48
N ASP A 89 8.47 -0.51 17.42
CA ASP A 89 7.68 -1.74 17.33
C ASP A 89 6.86 -1.82 16.05
N SER A 90 6.09 -0.76 15.76
CA SER A 90 5.20 -0.71 14.60
C SER A 90 5.98 -0.76 13.28
N ARG A 91 7.17 -0.15 13.23
CA ARG A 91 7.92 0.00 11.98
C ARG A 91 8.83 -1.18 11.67
N PHE A 92 9.47 -1.78 12.67
CA PHE A 92 10.50 -2.81 12.43
C PHE A 92 10.06 -4.22 12.85
N VAL A 93 9.20 -4.35 13.87
CA VAL A 93 8.76 -5.67 14.32
C VAL A 93 7.49 -6.07 13.58
N LYS A 94 6.41 -5.28 13.73
CA LYS A 94 5.11 -5.61 13.14
C LYS A 94 5.14 -5.64 11.61
N ARG A 95 5.80 -4.68 10.96
CA ARG A 95 5.93 -4.67 9.50
C ARG A 95 6.77 -5.84 8.98
N ARG A 96 7.86 -6.21 9.68
CA ARG A 96 8.68 -7.36 9.28
C ARG A 96 7.91 -8.66 9.44
N ALA A 97 7.20 -8.84 10.54
CA ALA A 97 6.33 -10.01 10.75
C ALA A 97 5.26 -10.12 9.65
N LEU A 98 4.61 -9.01 9.30
CA LEU A 98 3.64 -8.98 8.19
C LEU A 98 4.28 -9.30 6.84
N ALA A 99 5.50 -8.83 6.59
CA ALA A 99 6.22 -9.12 5.35
C ALA A 99 6.62 -10.60 5.25
N VAL A 100 7.06 -11.21 6.36
CA VAL A 100 7.36 -12.64 6.43
C VAL A 100 6.10 -13.47 6.18
N ALA A 101 5.00 -13.17 6.87
CA ALA A 101 3.73 -13.88 6.67
C ALA A 101 3.26 -13.81 5.21
N ARG A 102 3.37 -12.63 4.58
CA ARG A 102 3.04 -12.46 3.15
C ARG A 102 3.98 -13.23 2.22
N ALA A 103 5.26 -13.35 2.58
CA ALA A 103 6.22 -14.11 1.79
C ALA A 103 5.94 -15.62 1.89
N GLU A 104 5.56 -16.12 3.07
CA GLU A 104 5.14 -17.51 3.28
C GLU A 104 3.86 -17.82 2.47
N GLU A 105 2.84 -16.97 2.55
CA GLU A 105 1.62 -17.08 1.75
C GLU A 105 1.92 -17.05 0.25
N ALA A 106 2.77 -16.13 -0.20
CA ALA A 106 3.17 -16.06 -1.61
C ALA A 106 3.96 -17.29 -2.07
N ALA A 107 4.79 -17.88 -1.20
CA ALA A 107 5.52 -19.10 -1.48
C ALA A 107 4.58 -20.30 -1.58
N GLU A 108 3.55 -20.38 -0.73
CA GLU A 108 2.50 -21.40 -0.81
C GLU A 108 1.70 -21.27 -2.12
N VAL A 109 1.27 -20.07 -2.48
CA VAL A 109 0.58 -19.81 -3.76
C VAL A 109 1.46 -20.16 -4.96
N ALA A 110 2.75 -19.80 -4.92
CA ALA A 110 3.69 -20.16 -5.98
C ALA A 110 3.91 -21.67 -6.09
N ALA A 111 3.95 -22.38 -4.95
CA ALA A 111 4.05 -23.84 -4.92
C ALA A 111 2.78 -24.53 -5.43
N GLY A 112 1.60 -23.95 -5.24
CA GLY A 112 0.33 -24.49 -5.76
C GLY A 112 0.09 -24.26 -7.25
N LEU A 113 0.80 -23.34 -7.90
CA LEU A 113 0.57 -22.99 -9.31
C LEU A 113 1.29 -23.88 -10.33
N VAL A 114 2.14 -24.81 -9.88
CA VAL A 114 2.93 -25.68 -10.76
C VAL A 114 2.22 -26.97 -11.18
N GLU A 115 1.06 -27.28 -10.62
CA GLU A 115 0.41 -28.59 -10.86
C GLU A 115 -0.42 -28.70 -12.16
N ASP A 116 -0.70 -27.60 -12.89
CA ASP A 116 -1.70 -27.61 -13.97
C ASP A 116 -1.15 -27.26 -15.37
N THR A 117 0.13 -27.54 -15.65
CA THR A 117 0.72 -27.28 -16.99
C THR A 117 1.09 -28.53 -17.80
N ASP A 118 1.05 -29.72 -17.19
CA ASP A 118 1.29 -31.00 -17.86
C ASP A 118 0.15 -31.99 -17.58
N ARG A 119 -1.11 -31.56 -17.77
CA ARG A 119 -2.22 -32.52 -17.77
C ARG A 119 -2.03 -33.46 -18.96
N ASP A 120 -1.61 -34.68 -18.69
CA ASP A 120 -1.45 -35.73 -19.68
C ASP A 120 -2.82 -36.11 -20.27
N LEU A 121 -3.25 -35.34 -21.28
CA LEU A 121 -4.51 -35.58 -21.96
C LEU A 121 -4.50 -36.99 -22.56
N SER A 122 -5.60 -37.72 -22.37
CA SER A 122 -5.86 -38.99 -23.04
C SER A 122 -5.74 -38.82 -24.57
N PRO A 123 -5.37 -39.87 -25.33
CA PRO A 123 -5.43 -39.83 -26.80
C PRO A 123 -6.77 -39.34 -27.35
N GLU A 124 -7.88 -39.66 -26.67
CA GLU A 124 -9.23 -39.21 -27.04
C GLU A 124 -9.42 -37.71 -26.84
N GLU A 125 -8.98 -37.18 -25.70
CA GLU A 125 -9.05 -35.74 -25.39
C GLU A 125 -8.12 -34.93 -26.32
N LYS A 126 -6.93 -35.45 -26.61
CA LYS A 126 -6.00 -34.87 -27.61
C LYS A 126 -6.64 -34.83 -28.99
N ALA A 127 -7.39 -35.87 -29.37
CA ALA A 127 -8.10 -35.93 -30.65
C ALA A 127 -9.28 -34.95 -30.70
N GLU A 128 -10.03 -34.80 -29.61
CA GLU A 128 -11.12 -33.84 -29.49
C GLU A 128 -10.61 -32.40 -29.60
N GLU A 129 -9.54 -32.05 -28.86
CA GLU A 129 -8.94 -30.72 -28.94
C GLU A 129 -8.35 -30.43 -30.34
N ALA A 130 -7.73 -31.43 -30.96
CA ALA A 130 -7.26 -31.32 -32.35
C ALA A 130 -8.42 -31.12 -33.34
N ALA A 131 -9.53 -31.82 -33.15
CA ALA A 131 -10.74 -31.65 -33.97
C ALA A 131 -11.35 -30.26 -33.78
N GLU A 132 -11.44 -29.77 -32.55
CA GLU A 132 -11.90 -28.40 -32.27
C GLU A 132 -10.99 -27.36 -32.94
N ARG A 133 -9.66 -27.49 -32.77
CA ARG A 133 -8.68 -26.62 -33.44
C ARG A 133 -8.83 -26.67 -34.97
N ALA A 134 -9.05 -27.86 -35.55
CA ALA A 134 -9.27 -28.03 -36.98
C ALA A 134 -10.57 -27.37 -37.46
N THR A 135 -11.68 -27.52 -36.71
CA THR A 135 -12.95 -26.86 -37.06
C THR A 135 -12.84 -25.34 -36.96
N LYS A 136 -12.14 -24.81 -35.96
CA LYS A 136 -11.87 -23.36 -35.83
C LYS A 136 -10.98 -22.85 -36.95
N ALA A 137 -9.95 -23.61 -37.34
CA ALA A 137 -9.11 -23.29 -38.48
C ALA A 137 -9.89 -23.29 -39.80
N ALA A 138 -10.80 -24.23 -40.01
CA ALA A 138 -11.66 -24.29 -41.19
C ALA A 138 -12.66 -23.11 -41.28
N ARG A 139 -13.04 -22.52 -40.15
CA ARG A 139 -13.87 -21.30 -40.11
C ARG A 139 -13.07 -20.05 -40.50
N ARG A 140 -11.74 -20.09 -40.40
CA ARG A 140 -10.89 -18.96 -40.77
C ARG A 140 -10.89 -18.76 -42.27
N ARG A 141 -11.20 -17.54 -42.70
CA ARG A 141 -11.18 -17.17 -44.12
C ARG A 141 -10.48 -15.84 -44.29
N ASN A 142 -9.74 -15.71 -45.40
CA ASN A 142 -9.21 -14.43 -45.83
C ASN A 142 -10.37 -13.56 -46.29
N ARG A 143 -10.53 -12.38 -45.67
CA ARG A 143 -11.61 -11.43 -45.94
C ARG A 143 -11.04 -10.02 -46.01
N PRO A 144 -11.59 -9.13 -46.85
CA PRO A 144 -11.25 -7.71 -46.79
C PRO A 144 -11.86 -7.05 -45.54
N CYS A 145 -11.09 -6.19 -44.88
CA CYS A 145 -11.55 -5.35 -43.80
C CYS A 145 -12.62 -4.36 -44.28
N ILE A 146 -13.70 -4.15 -43.53
CA ILE A 146 -14.74 -3.20 -43.93
C ILE A 146 -14.30 -1.73 -43.86
N LEU A 147 -13.26 -1.41 -43.07
CA LEU A 147 -12.73 -0.06 -42.91
C LEU A 147 -11.62 0.24 -43.91
N CYS A 148 -10.50 -0.51 -43.87
CA CYS A 148 -9.35 -0.26 -44.73
C CYS A 148 -9.31 -1.09 -46.03
N ARG A 149 -10.22 -2.06 -46.21
CA ARG A 149 -10.27 -3.01 -47.34
C ARG A 149 -9.06 -3.95 -47.50
N GLU A 150 -8.08 -3.89 -46.61
CA GLU A 150 -6.96 -4.82 -46.59
C GLU A 150 -7.41 -6.25 -46.25
N ALA A 151 -6.77 -7.22 -46.89
CA ALA A 151 -7.02 -8.65 -46.67
C ALA A 151 -6.49 -9.07 -45.28
N PHE A 152 -7.34 -9.72 -44.48
CA PHE A 152 -6.95 -10.25 -43.18
C PHE A 152 -7.65 -11.59 -42.88
N MET A 153 -7.08 -12.35 -41.94
CA MET A 153 -7.64 -13.64 -41.52
C MET A 153 -8.75 -13.42 -40.48
N SER A 154 -9.99 -13.69 -40.87
CA SER A 154 -11.15 -13.61 -39.97
C SER A 154 -11.31 -14.92 -39.18
N ASP A 155 -11.61 -14.85 -37.88
CA ASP A 155 -11.82 -16.05 -37.05
C ASP A 155 -13.22 -16.68 -37.20
N HIS A 156 -14.22 -15.87 -37.55
CA HIS A 156 -15.60 -16.30 -37.75
C HIS A 156 -16.36 -15.26 -38.60
N ALA A 157 -17.63 -15.56 -38.94
CA ALA A 157 -18.40 -14.75 -39.88
C ALA A 157 -18.56 -13.27 -39.49
N GLY A 158 -18.62 -12.97 -38.19
CA GLY A 158 -18.75 -11.61 -37.63
C GLY A 158 -17.43 -10.85 -37.48
N HIS A 159 -16.27 -11.52 -37.60
CA HIS A 159 -14.97 -10.85 -37.53
C HIS A 159 -14.66 -10.21 -38.90
N ARG A 160 -15.07 -8.93 -39.09
CA ARG A 160 -15.01 -8.21 -40.39
C ARG A 160 -14.08 -6.99 -40.41
N VAL A 161 -13.46 -6.65 -39.29
CA VAL A 161 -12.50 -5.54 -39.14
C VAL A 161 -11.15 -6.10 -38.72
N CYS A 162 -10.06 -5.68 -39.37
CA CYS A 162 -8.71 -6.13 -39.04
C CYS A 162 -8.24 -5.57 -37.68
N SER A 163 -7.26 -6.22 -37.05
CA SER A 163 -6.74 -5.81 -35.73
C SER A 163 -6.30 -4.33 -35.66
N PRO A 164 -5.61 -3.76 -36.66
CA PRO A 164 -5.25 -2.34 -36.65
C PRO A 164 -6.46 -1.41 -36.61
N CYS A 165 -7.45 -1.65 -37.47
CA CYS A 165 -8.68 -0.84 -37.49
C CYS A 165 -9.57 -1.08 -36.26
N ARG A 166 -9.50 -2.25 -35.62
CA ARG A 166 -10.23 -2.51 -34.37
C ARG A 166 -9.63 -1.74 -33.18
N ALA A 167 -8.36 -1.36 -33.27
CA ALA A 167 -7.66 -0.63 -32.22
C ALA A 167 -7.90 0.89 -32.27
N THR A 168 -8.44 1.43 -33.37
CA THR A 168 -8.72 2.86 -33.51
C THR A 168 -9.95 3.29 -32.71
N ASP A 169 -9.97 4.55 -32.29
CA ASP A 169 -11.07 5.13 -31.52
C ASP A 169 -12.38 5.18 -32.32
N GLU A 170 -12.29 5.34 -33.64
CA GLU A 170 -13.44 5.32 -34.56
C GLU A 170 -14.24 4.01 -34.48
N TRP A 171 -13.59 2.87 -34.23
CA TRP A 171 -14.27 1.58 -34.06
C TRP A 171 -14.78 1.36 -32.64
N ARG A 172 -14.11 1.91 -31.61
CA ARG A 172 -14.50 1.74 -30.20
C ARG A 172 -15.68 2.63 -29.79
N ALA A 173 -15.92 3.70 -30.53
CA ALA A 173 -16.98 4.67 -30.28
C ALA A 173 -18.33 4.34 -30.98
N ALA A 174 -18.36 3.31 -31.83
CA ALA A 174 -19.55 2.84 -32.57
C ALA A 174 -20.21 1.63 -31.90
#